data_AF-A0A9E3N644-F1
#
_entry.id   AF-A0A9E3N644-F1
#
_cell.length_a   1.000
_cell.length_b   1.000
_cell.length_c   1.000
_cell.angle_alpha   90.00
_cell.angle_beta   90.00
_cell.angle_gamma   90.00
#
_symmetry.space_group_name_H-M   'P 1'
#
loop_
_entity.id
_entity.type
_entity.pdbx_description
1 polymer ?
#
loop_
_entity_poly.entity_id
_entity_poly.type
_entity_poly.pdbx_seq_one_letter_code
_entity_poly.pdbx_strand_id
1 'polypeptide(L)' 'MARTVHCIKLNKEAEGLAFPPYPGELGKRIYESVSKEAWDGWLKHQTMLINE' A
#
# COMPACT_ATOMS: atom_id res chain seq x y z
N MET A 1 0.95 17.83 4.87
CA MET A 1 1.58 17.46 3.58
C MET A 1 1.53 15.95 3.46
N ALA A 2 0.99 15.42 2.37
CA ALA A 2 0.93 13.97 2.17
C ALA A 2 2.33 13.45 1.81
N ARG A 3 2.77 12.38 2.45
CA ARG A 3 4.04 11.72 2.15
C ARG A 3 3.97 11.13 0.74
N THR A 4 5.00 11.34 -0.08
CA THR A 4 5.13 10.69 -1.38
C THR A 4 6.05 9.48 -1.29
N VAL A 5 5.76 8.44 -2.06
CA VAL A 5 6.57 7.22 -2.18
C VAL A 5 6.70 6.81 -3.63
N HIS A 6 7.84 6.22 -3.98
CA HIS A 6 7.97 5.51 -5.25
C HIS A 6 7.26 4.16 -5.13
N CYS A 7 6.06 4.08 -5.71
CA CYS A 7 5.24 2.89 -5.58
C CYS A 7 5.82 1.75 -6.41
N ILE A 8 6.20 0.64 -5.76
CA ILE A 8 6.73 -0.55 -6.45
C ILE A 8 5.73 -1.20 -7.42
N LYS A 9 4.41 -1.04 -7.17
CA LYS A 9 3.35 -1.67 -7.97
C LYS A 9 3.01 -0.85 -9.22
N LEU A 10 3.00 0.48 -9.09
CA LEU A 10 2.61 1.41 -10.15
C LEU A 10 3.84 2.00 -10.88
N ASN A 11 5.04 1.79 -10.33
CA ASN A 11 6.32 2.31 -10.80
C ASN A 11 6.31 3.83 -11.05
N LYS A 12 5.66 4.59 -10.16
CA LYS A 12 5.56 6.05 -10.19
C LYS A 12 5.58 6.62 -8.77
N GLU A 13 5.93 7.88 -8.63
CA GLU A 13 5.72 8.61 -7.38
C GLU A 13 4.21 8.82 -7.16
N ALA A 14 3.75 8.48 -5.97
CA ALA A 14 2.35 8.60 -5.58
C ALA A 14 2.23 8.86 -4.08
N GLU A 15 1.02 9.22 -3.64
CA GLU A 15 0.72 9.40 -2.22
C GLU A 15 0.94 8.09 -1.46
N GLY A 16 1.81 8.12 -0.45
CA GLY A 16 2.08 7.02 0.46
C GLY A 16 0.96 6.83 1.47
N LEU A 17 1.00 5.70 2.17
CA LEU A 17 0.06 5.42 3.26
C LEU A 17 0.25 6.40 4.43
N ALA A 18 -0.85 6.68 5.15
CA ALA A 18 -0.81 7.54 6.34
C ALA A 18 -0.15 6.85 7.54
N PHE A 19 -0.36 5.54 7.66
CA PHE A 19 0.21 4.68 8.70
C PHE A 19 0.50 3.28 8.15
N PRO A 20 1.41 2.50 8.77
CA PRO A 20 1.66 1.13 8.38
C PRO A 20 0.41 0.26 8.57
N PRO A 21 0.01 -0.53 7.55
CA PRO A 21 -1.23 -1.30 7.61
C PRO A 21 -1.12 -2.55 8.51
N TYR A 22 0.10 -3.00 8.79
CA TYR A 22 0.38 -4.16 9.63
C TYR A 22 1.53 -3.84 10.60
N PRO A 23 1.61 -4.52 11.75
CA PRO A 23 2.78 -4.44 12.61
C PRO A 23 4.00 -5.17 12.00
N GLY A 24 5.19 -4.78 12.44
CA GLY A 24 6.46 -5.44 12.08
C GLY A 24 7.05 -5.00 10.73
N GLU A 25 8.11 -5.71 10.32
CA GLU A 25 8.89 -5.38 9.12
C GLU A 25 8.06 -5.39 7.83
N LEU A 26 7.04 -6.25 7.74
CA LEU A 26 6.15 -6.31 6.59
C LEU A 26 5.37 -5.00 6.42
N GLY A 27 4.75 -4.53 7.50
CA GLY A 27 3.99 -3.28 7.46
C GLY A 27 4.89 -2.06 7.22
N LYS A 28 6.11 -2.08 7.78
CA LYS A 28 7.13 -1.07 7.48
C LYS A 28 7.48 -1.05 6.00
N ARG A 29 7.76 -2.21 5.39
CA ARG A 29 8.04 -2.32 3.96
C ARG A 29 6.88 -1.82 3.11
N ILE A 30 5.65 -2.22 3.42
CA ILE A 30 4.45 -1.76 2.69
C ILE A 30 4.31 -0.24 2.81
N TYR A 31 4.43 0.30 4.02
CA TYR A 31 4.41 1.73 4.26
C TYR A 31 5.50 2.46 3.46
N GLU A 32 6.70 1.91 3.39
CA GLU A 32 7.84 2.54 2.72
C GLU A 32 7.74 2.51 1.20
N SER A 33 7.22 1.42 0.61
CA SER A 33 7.32 1.16 -0.83
C SER A 33 6.00 1.11 -1.59
N VAL A 34 4.84 1.15 -0.93
CA VAL A 34 3.52 1.02 -1.56
C VAL A 34 2.73 2.32 -1.39
N SER A 35 2.13 2.79 -2.49
CA SER A 35 1.25 3.95 -2.44
C SER A 35 -0.15 3.58 -1.96
N LYS A 36 -0.88 4.59 -1.49
CA LYS A 36 -2.29 4.49 -1.12
C LYS A 36 -3.15 3.93 -2.26
N GLU A 37 -2.95 4.42 -3.49
CA GLU A 37 -3.64 3.92 -4.69
C GLU A 37 -3.44 2.42 -4.89
N ALA A 38 -2.20 1.94 -4.78
CA ALA A 38 -1.90 0.52 -4.94
C ALA A 38 -2.45 -0.33 -3.78
N TRP A 39 -2.43 0.21 -2.56
CA TRP A 39 -2.96 -0.46 -1.39
C TRP A 39 -4.49 -0.63 -1.45
N ASP A 40 -5.22 0.40 -1.86
CA ASP A 40 -6.67 0.34 -2.04
C ASP A 40 -7.07 -0.71 -3.08
N GLY A 41 -6.29 -0.83 -4.17
CA GLY A 41 -6.45 -1.90 -5.16
C GLY A 41 -6.21 -3.29 -4.58
N TRP A 42 -5.18 -3.45 -3.75
CA TRP A 42 -4.90 -4.70 -3.06
C TRP A 42 -6.02 -5.12 -2.11
N LEU A 43 -6.58 -4.20 -1.32
CA LEU A 43 -7.69 -4.49 -0.40
C LEU A 43 -8.92 -5.02 -1.14
N LYS A 44 -9.25 -4.43 -2.31
CA LYS A 44 -10.36 -4.94 -3.14
C LYS A 44 -10.10 -6.36 -3.64
N HIS A 45 -8.87 -6.62 -4.09
CA HIS A 45 -8.49 -7.96 -4.56
C HIS A 45 -8.50 -8.98 -3.42
N GLN A 46 -8.02 -8.62 -2.23
CA GLN A 46 -8.07 -9.46 -1.04
C GLN A 46 -9.51 -9.83 -0.67
N THR A 47 -10.42 -8.85 -0.68
CA THR A 47 -11.85 -9.11 -0.40
C THR A 47 -12.46 -10.09 -1.41
N MET A 48 -12.08 -10.03 -2.69
CA MET A 48 -12.52 -11.00 -3.70
C MET A 48 -12.03 -12.41 -3.35
N LEU A 49 -10.74 -12.57 -3.02
CA LEU A 49 -10.15 -13.87 -2.67
C LEU A 49 -10.71 -14.50 -1.39
N ILE A 50 -11.16 -13.70 -0.42
CA ILE A 50 -11.74 -14.21 0.84
C ILE A 50 -13.17 -14.73 0.63
N ASN A 51 -13.91 -14.14 -0.32
CA ASN A 51 -15.31 -14.46 -0.56
C ASN A 51 -15.52 -15.52 -1.66
N GLU A 52 -14.45 -15.98 -2.31
CA GLU A 52 -14.44 -17.09 -3.26
C GLU A 52 -14.20 -18.42 -2.53
#